data_AF-A0AAW8CM79-F1
#
_entry.id   AF-A0AAW8CM79-F1
#
_cell.length_a   1.000
_cell.length_b   1.000
_cell.length_c   1.000
_cell.angle_alpha   90.00
_cell.angle_beta   90.00
_cell.angle_gamma   90.00
#
_symmetry.space_group_name_H-M   'P 1'
#
loop_
_entity.id
_entity.type
_entity.pdbx_description
1 polymer ?
#
loop_
_entity_poly.entity_id
_entity_poly.type
_entity_poly.pdbx_seq_one_letter_code
_entity_poly.pdbx_strand_id
1 'polypeptide(L)'
;MELKKDEHLIFTLEQFEMIEKLVLQNKGATRILLFFIKQKAKHSVIKLSYSEIAEELFMSYESVRVGVKFLQNNGYLEKQDFRCKKETKKPTFNLLKF
;
A
#
# COMPACT_ATOMS: atom_id res chain seq x y z
N MET A 1 -18.76 -16.81 20.97
CA MET A 1 -17.44 -16.48 20.42
C MET A 1 -17.63 -16.41 18.91
N GLU A 2 -17.86 -15.22 18.36
CA GLU A 2 -18.11 -15.07 16.92
C GLU A 2 -16.80 -15.28 16.18
N LEU A 3 -16.77 -16.29 15.29
CA LEU A 3 -15.71 -16.44 14.30
C LEU A 3 -15.77 -15.21 13.39
N LYS A 4 -14.78 -14.32 13.53
CA LYS A 4 -14.50 -13.29 12.54
C LYS A 4 -14.43 -13.99 11.18
N LYS A 5 -15.28 -13.57 10.23
CA LYS A 5 -15.18 -14.02 8.85
C LYS A 5 -13.73 -13.87 8.42
N ASP A 6 -13.10 -14.96 8.02
CA ASP A 6 -11.79 -14.87 7.39
C ASP A 6 -11.93 -13.94 6.18
N GLU A 7 -11.34 -12.75 6.29
CA GLU A 7 -11.11 -11.86 5.16
C GLU A 7 -9.98 -12.47 4.31
N HIS A 8 -10.22 -13.64 3.72
CA HIS A 8 -9.28 -14.22 2.78
C HIS A 8 -9.18 -13.27 1.58
N LEU A 9 -8.03 -12.63 1.44
CA LEU A 9 -7.67 -11.88 0.24
C LEU A 9 -7.53 -12.90 -0.91
N ILE A 10 -8.57 -12.98 -1.74
CA ILE A 10 -8.50 -13.72 -3.00
C ILE A 10 -7.77 -12.83 -4.00
N PHE A 11 -6.53 -13.19 -4.30
CA PHE A 11 -5.76 -12.56 -5.36
C PHE A 11 -6.08 -13.20 -6.71
N THR A 12 -6.09 -12.40 -7.78
CA THR A 12 -6.03 -12.94 -9.15
C THR A 12 -4.66 -13.57 -9.40
N LEU A 13 -4.56 -14.43 -10.41
CA LEU A 13 -3.28 -15.04 -10.82
C LEU A 13 -2.23 -13.95 -11.14
N GLU A 14 -2.65 -12.90 -11.84
CA GLU A 14 -1.80 -11.75 -12.18
C GLU A 14 -1.26 -11.03 -10.94
N GLN A 15 -2.12 -10.81 -9.94
CA GLN A 15 -1.72 -10.21 -8.65
C GLN A 15 -0.74 -11.10 -7.91
N PHE A 16 -0.94 -12.42 -7.93
CA PHE A 16 -0.05 -13.38 -7.30
C PHE A 16 1.35 -13.34 -7.94
N GLU A 17 1.44 -13.45 -9.26
CA GLU A 17 2.71 -13.38 -10.00
C GLU A 17 3.44 -12.05 -9.79
N MET A 18 2.69 -10.94 -9.71
CA MET A 18 3.24 -9.63 -9.38
C MET A 18 3.86 -9.61 -7.98
N ILE A 19 3.14 -10.14 -6.97
CA ILE A 19 3.61 -10.22 -5.59
C ILE A 19 4.87 -11.08 -5.50
N GLU A 20 4.92 -12.24 -6.17
CA GLU A 20 6.09 -13.12 -6.17
C GLU A 20 7.34 -12.41 -6.71
N LYS A 21 7.22 -11.73 -7.86
CA LYS A 21 8.33 -10.95 -8.45
C LYS A 21 8.85 -9.88 -7.49
N LEU A 22 7.95 -9.20 -6.78
CA LEU A 22 8.29 -8.15 -5.83
C LEU A 22 8.94 -8.67 -4.55
N VAL A 23 8.49 -9.81 -4.02
CA VAL A 23 9.10 -10.44 -2.83
C VAL A 23 10.59 -10.71 -3.04
N LEU A 24 10.98 -11.13 -4.24
CA LEU A 24 12.38 -11.39 -4.60
C LEU A 24 13.24 -10.11 -4.65
N GLN A 25 12.63 -8.96 -4.91
CA GLN A 25 13.33 -7.68 -5.05
C GLN A 25 13.37 -6.87 -3.76
N ASN A 26 12.24 -6.77 -3.04
CA ASN A 26 12.13 -5.95 -1.83
C ASN A 26 10.95 -6.40 -0.95
N LYS A 27 11.24 -7.26 0.03
CA LYS A 27 10.23 -7.77 1.00
C LYS A 27 9.47 -6.66 1.74
N GLY A 28 10.14 -5.55 2.06
CA GLY A 28 9.51 -4.41 2.74
C GLY A 28 8.48 -3.71 1.85
N ALA A 29 8.83 -3.47 0.59
CA ALA A 29 7.90 -2.93 -0.40
C ALA A 29 6.72 -3.87 -0.66
N THR A 30 6.93 -5.19 -0.70
CA THR A 30 5.82 -6.16 -0.83
C THR A 30 4.84 -6.05 0.33
N ARG A 31 5.31 -5.96 1.57
CA ARG A 31 4.43 -5.78 2.75
C ARG A 31 3.56 -4.53 2.62
N ILE A 32 4.16 -3.43 2.14
CA ILE A 32 3.45 -2.18 1.90
C ILE A 32 2.44 -2.32 0.74
N LEU A 33 2.79 -3.02 -0.34
CA LEU A 33 1.87 -3.25 -1.45
C LEU A 33 0.64 -4.07 -1.03
N LEU A 34 0.86 -5.18 -0.29
CA LEU A 34 -0.21 -6.02 0.24
C LEU A 34 -1.16 -5.22 1.16
N PHE A 35 -0.60 -4.31 1.96
CA PHE A 35 -1.39 -3.38 2.76
C PHE A 35 -2.28 -2.50 1.89
N PHE A 36 -1.75 -1.87 0.84
CA PHE A 36 -2.57 -1.06 -0.08
C PHE A 36 -3.63 -1.90 -0.80
N ILE A 37 -3.34 -3.14 -1.19
CA ILE A 37 -4.34 -4.03 -1.82
C ILE A 37 -5.48 -4.32 -0.84
N LYS A 38 -5.16 -4.64 0.42
CA LYS A 38 -6.15 -4.88 1.47
C LYS A 38 -7.00 -3.65 1.76
N GLN A 39 -6.38 -2.47 1.83
CA GLN A 39 -7.10 -1.22 2.10
C GLN A 39 -8.00 -0.81 0.91
N LYS A 40 -7.60 -1.09 -0.34
CA LYS A 40 -8.41 -0.80 -1.53
C LYS A 40 -9.66 -1.68 -1.62
N ALA A 41 -9.59 -2.91 -1.11
CA ALA A 41 -10.77 -3.78 -0.99
C ALA A 41 -11.84 -3.20 -0.04
N LYS A 42 -11.44 -2.34 0.90
CA LYS A 42 -12.34 -1.71 1.89
C LYS A 42 -12.75 -0.28 1.52
N HIS A 43 -11.91 0.44 0.77
CA HIS A 43 -12.10 1.85 0.45
C HIS A 43 -11.75 2.13 -1.01
N SER A 44 -12.58 2.92 -1.70
CA SER A 44 -12.32 3.34 -3.10
C SER A 44 -11.05 4.20 -3.25
N VAL A 45 -10.59 4.84 -2.17
CA VAL A 45 -9.42 5.72 -2.12
C VAL A 45 -8.70 5.55 -0.78
N ILE A 46 -7.37 5.41 -0.79
CA ILE A 46 -6.56 5.22 0.42
C ILE A 46 -5.86 6.53 0.80
N LYS A 47 -6.27 7.11 1.93
CA LYS A 47 -5.75 8.39 2.46
C LYS A 47 -5.01 8.16 3.77
N LEU A 48 -3.70 7.90 3.68
CA LEU A 48 -2.86 7.61 4.84
C LEU A 48 -1.54 8.35 4.72
N SER A 49 -1.00 8.84 5.82
CA SER A 49 0.37 9.33 5.90
C SER A 49 1.36 8.17 6.04
N TYR A 50 2.65 8.44 5.80
CA TYR A 50 3.70 7.43 6.03
C TYR A 50 3.80 7.00 7.49
N SER A 51 3.49 7.87 8.45
CA SER A 51 3.49 7.54 9.87
C SER A 51 2.37 6.55 10.22
N GLU A 52 1.18 6.73 9.65
CA GLU A 52 0.06 5.79 9.86
C GLU A 52 0.35 4.41 9.26
N ILE A 53 0.96 4.38 8.06
CA ILE A 53 1.39 3.11 7.44
C ILE A 53 2.48 2.43 8.26
N ALA A 54 3.41 3.22 8.83
CA ALA A 54 4.48 2.71 9.68
C ALA A 54 3.94 2.08 10.97
N GLU A 55 2.95 2.71 11.60
CA GLU A 55 2.26 2.20 12.78
C GLU A 55 1.51 0.90 12.48
N GLU A 56 0.67 0.89 11.44
CA GLU A 56 -0.13 -0.27 11.01
C GLU A 56 0.74 -1.49 10.64
N LEU A 57 1.92 -1.25 10.03
CA LEU A 57 2.81 -2.31 9.58
C LEU A 57 3.91 -2.66 10.59
N PHE A 58 3.99 -1.94 11.71
CA PHE A 58 5.10 -2.03 12.67
C PHE A 58 6.47 -1.93 11.97
N MET A 59 6.60 -0.93 11.09
CA MET A 59 7.79 -0.64 10.30
C MET A 59 8.33 0.75 10.64
N SER A 60 9.61 1.01 10.42
CA SER A 60 10.12 2.38 10.58
C SER A 60 9.57 3.29 9.48
N TYR A 61 9.35 4.56 9.81
CA TYR A 61 8.94 5.60 8.85
C TYR A 61 9.83 5.60 7.59
N GLU A 62 11.14 5.47 7.77
CA GLU A 62 12.09 5.47 6.67
C GLU A 62 11.93 4.24 5.76
N SER A 63 11.66 3.07 6.33
CA SER A 63 11.39 1.85 5.56
C SER A 63 10.12 1.99 4.72
N VAL A 64 9.07 2.60 5.30
CA VAL A 64 7.83 2.92 4.59
C VAL A 64 8.09 3.92 3.46
N ARG A 65 8.83 5.00 3.72
CA ARG A 65 9.16 6.02 2.73
C ARG A 65 9.92 5.43 1.53
N VAL A 66 10.96 4.62 1.81
CA VAL A 66 11.76 3.94 0.78
C VAL A 66 10.91 2.92 0.01
N GLY A 67 10.12 2.10 0.72
CA GLY A 67 9.26 1.09 0.11
C GLY A 67 8.16 1.69 -0.78
N VAL A 68 7.52 2.77 -0.34
CA VAL A 68 6.53 3.48 -1.17
C VAL A 68 7.22 4.06 -2.42
N LYS A 69 8.37 4.72 -2.28
CA LYS A 69 9.11 5.25 -3.44
C LYS A 69 9.50 4.14 -4.42
N PHE A 70 9.92 2.99 -3.93
CA PHE A 70 10.20 1.82 -4.76
C PHE A 70 8.96 1.36 -5.54
N LEU A 71 7.80 1.25 -4.88
CA LEU A 71 6.55 0.88 -5.55
C LEU A 71 6.10 1.91 -6.59
N GLN A 72 6.33 3.20 -6.33
CA GLN A 72 6.04 4.28 -7.28
C GLN A 72 6.92 4.20 -8.52
N ASN A 73 8.23 4.02 -8.34
CA ASN A 73 9.18 3.92 -9.45
C ASN A 73 8.91 2.71 -10.36
N ASN A 74 8.32 1.65 -9.83
CA ASN A 74 7.94 0.47 -10.61
C ASN A 74 6.48 0.52 -11.13
N GLY A 75 5.78 1.63 -10.89
CA GLY A 75 4.42 1.87 -11.38
C GLY A 75 3.34 1.06 -10.67
N TYR A 76 3.57 0.60 -9.44
CA TYR A 76 2.56 -0.10 -8.64
C TYR A 76 1.68 0.88 -7.86
N LEU A 77 2.25 2.01 -7.43
CA LEU A 77 1.56 3.05 -6.68
C LEU A 77 1.72 4.41 -7.36
N GLU A 78 0.65 5.19 -7.40
CA GLU A 78 0.72 6.63 -7.64
C GLU A 78 0.44 7.36 -6.34
N LYS A 79 1.19 8.43 -6.07
CA LYS A 79 0.85 9.37 -4.99
C LYS A 79 0.22 10.59 -5.64
N GLN A 80 -1.06 10.81 -5.38
CA GLN A 80 -1.68 12.08 -5.68
C GLN A 80 -1.32 13.06 -4.58
N ASP A 81 -0.25 13.83 -4.81
CA ASP A 81 0.07 15.00 -4.01
C ASP A 81 -0.87 16.13 -4.40
N PHE A 82 -1.82 16.44 -3.53
CA PHE A 82 -2.57 17.69 -3.63
C PHE A 82 -1.61 18.83 -3.32
N ARG A 83 -0.90 19.33 -4.33
CA ARG A 83 -0.19 20.60 -4.23
C ARG A 83 -1.22 21.72 -4.07
N CYS A 84 -1.62 22.05 -2.84
CA CYS A 84 -2.19 23.36 -2.56
C CYS A 84 -2.16 23.71 -1.06
N LYS A 85 -1.39 24.77 -0.79
CA LYS A 85 -1.65 25.90 0.12
C LYS A 85 -2.89 25.75 1.03
N LYS A 86 -2.64 25.77 2.35
CA LYS A 86 -3.62 25.97 3.43
C LYS A 86 -4.75 24.92 3.49
N GLU A 87 -4.41 23.69 3.81
CA GLU A 87 -5.12 22.77 4.72
C GLU A 87 -4.46 21.39 4.64
N THR A 88 -4.19 20.78 5.78
CA THR A 88 -3.47 19.50 5.96
C THR A 88 -4.22 18.30 5.38
N LYS A 89 -4.34 18.21 4.04
CA LYS A 89 -4.93 17.04 3.38
C LYS A 89 -3.88 15.93 3.29
N LYS A 90 -4.16 14.79 3.93
CA LYS A 90 -3.32 13.58 3.89
C LYS A 90 -3.06 13.17 2.43
N PRO A 91 -1.86 12.63 2.12
CA PRO A 91 -1.58 12.15 0.77
C PRO A 91 -2.52 11.00 0.42
N THR A 92 -2.84 10.92 -0.86
CA THR A 92 -3.70 9.86 -1.41
C THR A 92 -2.88 8.93 -2.27
N PHE A 93 -3.05 7.63 -2.09
CA PHE A 93 -2.35 6.59 -2.83
C PHE A 93 -3.31 5.81 -3.71
N ASN A 94 -2.97 5.68 -4.98
CA ASN A 94 -3.70 4.89 -5.96
C ASN A 94 -2.88 3.67 -6.39
N LEU A 95 -3.50 2.49 -6.36
CA LEU A 95 -2.92 1.30 -7.01
C LEU A 95 -3.17 1.38 -8.52
N LEU A 96 -2.08 1.37 -9.30
CA LEU A 96 -2.09 1.57 -10.75
C LEU A 96 -2.06 0.26 -11.55
N LYS A 97 -1.27 -0.72 -11.09
CA LYS A 97 -1.20 -2.06 -11.69
C LYS A 97 -2.05 -3.01 -10.84
N PHE A 98 -2.91 -3.74 -11.52
CA PHE A 98 -3.56 -4.94 -11.01
C PHE A 98 -2.93 -6.14 -11.70
#